data_AF-A0A453IC46-F1
#
_entry.id   AF-A0A453IC46-F1
#
_cell.length_a   1.000
_cell.length_b   1.000
_cell.length_c   1.000
_cell.angle_alpha   90.00
_cell.angle_beta   90.00
_cell.angle_gamma   90.00
#
_symmetry.space_group_name_H-M   'P 1'
#
loop_
_entity.id
_entity.type
_entity.pdbx_description
1 polymer ?
#
loop_
_entity_poly.entity_id
_entity_poly.type
_entity_poly.pdbx_seq_one_letter_code
_entity_poly.pdbx_strand_id
1 'polypeptide(L)'
;MSDEAVAALDKIEAALSKFSDGPFFLGQFSLVDIAYVTILERVQIYYSNLRNYEIAKDRPNLERYTEEMNKIEAYKQTKNVPLALLDAAKRHLKIA
;
A
#
# COMPACT_ATOMS: atom_id res chain seq x y z
N MET A 1 -13.52 3.63 8.09
CA MET A 1 -12.94 3.94 6.76
C MET A 1 -14.06 4.65 5.99
N SER A 2 -13.81 5.78 5.33
CA SER A 2 -14.87 6.45 4.53
C SER A 2 -15.09 5.72 3.20
N ASP A 3 -16.27 5.85 2.63
CA ASP A 3 -16.61 5.19 1.36
C ASP A 3 -15.68 5.64 0.22
N GLU A 4 -15.23 6.90 0.23
CA GLU A 4 -14.31 7.43 -0.78
C GLU A 4 -12.96 6.74 -0.77
N ALA A 5 -12.42 6.45 0.41
CA ALA A 5 -11.11 5.80 0.50
C ALA A 5 -11.21 4.27 0.30
N VAL A 6 -12.37 3.65 0.55
CA VAL A 6 -12.66 2.28 0.08
C VAL A 6 -12.67 2.26 -1.46
N ALA A 7 -13.42 3.18 -2.08
CA ALA A 7 -13.47 3.30 -3.54
C ALA A 7 -12.09 3.62 -4.16
N ALA A 8 -11.23 4.35 -3.45
CA ALA A 8 -9.86 4.59 -3.90
C ALA A 8 -9.01 3.31 -3.88
N LEU A 9 -9.12 2.48 -2.84
CA LEU A 9 -8.44 1.19 -2.78
C LEU A 9 -8.96 0.23 -3.88
N ASP A 10 -10.26 0.24 -4.15
CA ASP A 10 -10.86 -0.59 -5.20
C ASP A 10 -10.40 -0.16 -6.60
N LYS A 11 -10.14 1.13 -6.83
CA LYS A 11 -9.50 1.62 -8.06
C LYS A 11 -8.05 1.13 -8.20
N ILE A 12 -7.31 1.05 -7.09
CA ILE A 12 -5.94 0.50 -7.10
C ILE A 12 -5.98 -1.00 -7.43
N GLU A 13 -6.87 -1.75 -6.81
CA GLU A 13 -7.11 -3.17 -7.10
C GLU A 13 -7.42 -3.38 -8.60
N ALA A 14 -8.35 -2.60 -9.15
CA ALA A 14 -8.68 -2.67 -10.57
C ALA A 14 -7.49 -2.29 -11.46
N ALA A 15 -6.70 -1.27 -11.08
CA ALA A 15 -5.52 -0.87 -11.84
C ALA A 15 -4.44 -1.96 -11.89
N LEU A 16 -4.21 -2.66 -10.77
CA LEU A 16 -3.27 -3.78 -10.69
C LEU A 16 -3.71 -4.99 -11.52
N SER A 17 -5.01 -5.14 -11.77
CA SER A 17 -5.55 -6.21 -12.63
C SER A 17 -5.47 -5.92 -14.14
N LYS A 18 -5.13 -4.69 -14.54
CA LYS A 18 -5.27 -4.21 -15.92
C LYS A 18 -4.33 -4.89 -16.92
N PHE A 19 -3.13 -5.28 -16.49
CA PHE A 19 -2.11 -5.87 -17.34
C PHE A 19 -1.85 -7.32 -16.91
N SER A 20 -1.87 -8.24 -17.86
CA SER A 20 -1.70 -9.68 -17.60
C SER A 20 -0.26 -10.09 -17.28
N ASP A 21 0.70 -9.22 -17.61
CA ASP A 21 2.10 -9.61 -17.73
C ASP A 21 2.85 -9.54 -16.39
N GLY A 22 2.14 -9.32 -15.28
CA GLY A 22 2.69 -9.43 -13.94
C GLY A 22 1.90 -8.61 -12.91
N PRO A 23 2.39 -8.57 -11.66
CA PRO A 23 1.65 -8.06 -10.49
C PRO A 23 1.77 -6.53 -10.30
N PHE A 24 2.44 -5.83 -11.22
CA PHE A 24 2.75 -4.41 -11.11
C PHE A 24 1.75 -3.54 -11.89
N PHE A 25 1.73 -2.23 -11.63
CA PHE A 25 0.75 -1.33 -12.24
C PHE A 25 0.78 -1.31 -13.77
N LEU A 26 1.93 -1.64 -14.38
CA LEU A 26 2.12 -1.75 -15.83
C LEU A 26 2.49 -3.19 -16.25
N GLY A 27 2.11 -4.19 -15.45
CA GLY A 27 2.48 -5.61 -15.61
C GLY A 27 3.89 -5.90 -15.10
N GLN A 28 4.88 -5.13 -15.55
CA GLN A 28 6.28 -5.22 -15.10
C GLN A 28 6.64 -4.06 -14.17
N PHE A 29 7.67 -4.26 -13.33
CA PHE A 29 8.12 -3.25 -12.37
C PHE A 29 8.53 -1.96 -13.09
N SER A 30 8.05 -0.83 -12.58
CA SER A 30 8.16 0.47 -13.23
C SER A 30 8.25 1.63 -12.22
N LEU A 31 8.43 2.84 -12.74
CA LEU A 31 8.41 4.06 -11.93
C LEU A 31 7.05 4.29 -11.25
N VAL A 32 5.95 3.76 -11.80
CA VAL A 32 4.62 3.87 -11.17
C VAL A 32 4.62 3.12 -9.84
N ASP A 33 5.23 1.94 -9.79
CA ASP A 33 5.31 1.14 -8.57
C ASP A 33 6.15 1.84 -7.50
N ILE A 34 7.26 2.47 -7.89
CA ILE A 34 8.11 3.27 -6.98
C ILE A 34 7.32 4.45 -6.40
N ALA A 35 6.51 5.13 -7.22
CA ALA A 35 5.70 6.25 -6.77
C ALA A 35 4.62 5.82 -5.77
N TYR A 36 3.96 4.68 -6.00
CA TYR A 36 2.82 4.24 -5.19
C TYR A 36 3.18 3.41 -3.97
N VAL A 37 4.26 2.62 -4.01
CA VAL A 37 4.58 1.67 -2.92
C VAL A 37 4.76 2.38 -1.58
N THR A 38 5.37 3.57 -1.57
CA THR A 38 5.60 4.35 -0.35
C THR A 38 4.30 4.89 0.25
N ILE A 39 3.31 5.22 -0.59
CA ILE A 39 1.98 5.69 -0.18
C ILE A 39 1.19 4.50 0.38
N LEU A 40 1.17 3.38 -0.34
CA LEU A 40 0.47 2.16 0.06
C LEU A 40 0.99 1.60 1.39
N GLU A 41 2.30 1.61 1.61
CA GLU A 41 2.92 1.22 2.88
C GLU A 41 2.40 2.06 4.05
N ARG A 42 2.36 3.39 3.90
CA ARG A 42 1.88 4.30 4.96
C ARG A 42 0.38 4.11 5.22
N VAL A 43 -0.41 4.00 4.16
CA VAL A 43 -1.84 3.73 4.22
C VAL A 43 -2.08 2.41 4.97
N GLN A 44 -1.35 1.35 4.65
CA GLN A 44 -1.44 0.05 5.33
C GLN A 44 -1.12 0.17 6.82
N ILE A 45 -0.03 0.85 7.19
CA ILE A 45 0.34 1.06 8.60
C ILE A 45 -0.75 1.84 9.34
N TYR A 46 -1.27 2.91 8.73
CA TYR A 46 -2.23 3.79 9.40
C TYR A 46 -3.56 3.08 9.63
N TYR A 47 -4.10 2.41 8.60
CA TYR A 47 -5.39 1.75 8.71
C TYR A 47 -5.34 0.48 9.58
N SER A 48 -4.25 -0.30 9.51
CA SER A 48 -4.10 -1.48 10.38
C SER A 48 -4.00 -1.07 11.86
N ASN A 49 -3.12 -0.13 12.20
CA ASN A 49 -2.85 0.22 13.60
C ASN A 49 -3.88 1.17 14.22
N LEU A 50 -4.47 2.09 13.44
CA LEU A 50 -5.36 3.12 13.99
C LEU A 50 -6.84 2.84 13.74
N ARG A 51 -7.17 1.89 12.87
CA ARG A 51 -8.55 1.59 12.46
C ARG A 51 -8.87 0.09 12.42
N ASN A 52 -7.92 -0.78 12.76
CA ASN A 52 -8.06 -2.24 12.68
C ASN A 52 -8.60 -2.69 11.30
N TYR A 53 -8.10 -2.07 10.23
CA TYR A 53 -8.55 -2.31 8.87
C TYR A 53 -7.37 -2.73 7.98
N GLU A 54 -7.50 -3.89 7.37
CA GLU A 54 -6.52 -4.46 6.45
C GLU A 54 -6.86 -4.07 5.01
N ILE A 55 -6.02 -3.25 4.38
CA ILE A 55 -6.33 -2.68 3.06
C ILE A 55 -6.29 -3.71 1.93
N ALA A 56 -5.53 -4.78 2.10
CA ALA A 56 -5.42 -5.87 1.12
C ALA A 56 -6.53 -6.91 1.27
N LYS A 57 -7.31 -6.86 2.37
CA LYS A 57 -8.44 -7.76 2.56
C LYS A 57 -9.45 -7.55 1.44
N ASP A 58 -9.85 -8.66 0.82
CA ASP A 58 -10.74 -8.71 -0.35
C ASP A 58 -10.17 -8.01 -1.61
N ARG A 59 -8.85 -7.74 -1.64
CA ARG A 59 -8.12 -7.10 -2.75
C ARG A 59 -6.88 -7.94 -3.12
N PRO A 60 -7.08 -9.10 -3.78
CA PRO A 60 -6.01 -10.06 -4.02
C PRO A 60 -4.89 -9.53 -4.93
N ASN A 61 -5.15 -8.59 -5.84
CA ASN A 61 -4.09 -8.01 -6.66
C ASN A 61 -3.21 -7.06 -5.82
N LEU A 62 -3.80 -6.28 -4.91
CA LEU A 62 -3.06 -5.47 -3.95
C LEU A 62 -2.24 -6.30 -2.96
N GLU A 63 -2.77 -7.43 -2.50
CA GLU A 63 -2.03 -8.40 -1.71
C GLU A 63 -0.80 -8.91 -2.48
N ARG A 64 -1.03 -9.46 -3.69
CA ARG A 64 0.05 -9.97 -4.55
C ARG A 64 1.08 -8.90 -4.90
N TYR A 65 0.65 -7.68 -5.23
CA TYR A 65 1.54 -6.54 -5.47
C TYR A 65 2.44 -6.27 -4.27
N THR A 66 1.88 -6.30 -3.06
CA THR A 66 2.63 -6.04 -1.82
C THR A 66 3.67 -7.15 -1.58
N GLU A 67 3.32 -8.42 -1.79
CA GLU A 67 4.26 -9.54 -1.69
C GLU A 67 5.43 -9.40 -2.68
N GLU A 68 5.13 -9.07 -3.93
CA GLU A 68 6.12 -8.97 -5.00
C GLU A 68 7.02 -7.75 -4.84
N MET A 69 6.48 -6.60 -4.43
CA MET A 69 7.28 -5.44 -4.01
C MET A 69 8.24 -5.82 -2.88
N ASN A 70 7.75 -6.56 -1.86
CA ASN A 70 8.59 -7.04 -0.76
C ASN A 70 9.66 -8.06 -1.17
N LYS A 71 9.73 -8.53 -2.42
CA LYS A 71 10.85 -9.34 -2.92
C LYS A 71 11.99 -8.48 -3.48
N ILE A 72 11.73 -7.21 -3.80
CA ILE A 72 12.72 -6.29 -4.37
C ILE A 72 13.66 -5.79 -3.28
N GLU A 73 14.92 -6.20 -3.37
CA GLU A 73 15.94 -5.89 -2.35
C GLU A 73 16.16 -4.38 -2.16
N ALA A 74 16.23 -3.63 -3.27
CA ALA A 74 16.36 -2.17 -3.21
C ALA A 74 15.18 -1.50 -2.47
N TYR A 75 13.95 -2.01 -2.64
CA TYR A 75 12.80 -1.49 -1.90
C TYR A 75 12.88 -1.83 -0.41
N LYS A 76 13.22 -3.07 -0.05
CA LYS A 76 13.35 -3.48 1.37
C LYS A 76 14.27 -2.56 2.17
N GLN A 77 15.40 -2.17 1.59
CA GLN A 77 16.38 -1.29 2.22
C GLN A 77 15.84 0.13 2.49
N THR A 78 14.77 0.53 1.80
CA THR A 78 14.13 1.85 1.95
C THR A 78 12.89 1.84 2.84
N LYS A 79 12.42 0.67 3.27
CA LYS A 79 11.21 0.58 4.11
C LYS A 79 11.44 1.32 5.41
N ASN A 80 10.50 2.17 5.77
CA ASN A 80 10.62 2.93 7.00
C ASN A 80 10.40 2.01 8.21
N VAL A 81 10.93 2.41 9.36
CA VAL A 81 10.62 1.74 10.63
C VAL A 81 9.12 1.93 10.94
N PRO A 82 8.29 0.86 11.01
CA PRO A 82 6.83 0.98 11.08
C PRO A 82 6.33 1.82 12.27
N LEU A 83 7.03 1.76 13.41
CA LEU A 83 6.70 2.53 14.61
C LEU A 83 6.92 4.03 14.42
N ALA A 84 7.99 4.44 13.75
CA ALA A 84 8.26 5.86 13.48
C ALA A 84 7.20 6.46 12.54
N LEU A 85 6.73 5.70 11.55
CA LEU A 85 5.64 6.11 10.68
C LEU A 85 4.31 6.22 11.43
N LEU A 86 4.02 5.27 12.33
CA LEU A 86 2.82 5.30 13.15
C LEU A 86 2.80 6.52 14.07
N ASP A 87 3.92 6.84 14.71
CA ASP A 87 4.05 8.02 15.57
C ASP A 87 3.89 9.32 14.77
N ALA A 88 4.46 9.38 13.57
CA ALA A 88 4.24 10.48 12.65
C ALA A 88 2.74 10.60 12.28
N ALA A 89 2.07 9.49 12.02
CA ALA A 89 0.63 9.45 11.73
C ALA A 89 -0.20 10.01 12.88
N LYS A 90 0.06 9.54 14.11
CA LYS A 90 -0.64 9.98 15.32
C LYS A 90 -0.47 11.48 15.54
N ARG A 91 0.75 12.00 15.38
CA ARG A 91 1.03 13.45 15.42
C ARG A 91 0.26 14.23 14.36
N HIS A 92 0.28 13.78 13.10
CA HIS A 92 -0.44 14.45 12.02
C HIS A 92 -1.96 14.44 12.19
N LEU A 93 -2.50 13.33 12.68
CA LEU A 93 -3.93 13.13 12.87
C LEU A 93 -4.43 13.64 14.24
N LYS A 94 -3.54 14.15 15.09
CA LYS A 94 -3.82 14.60 16.47
C LYS A 94 -4.51 13.51 17.31
N ILE A 95 -4.09 12.27 17.12
CA ILE A 95 -4.54 11.11 17.89
C ILE A 95 -3.54 10.93 19.02
N ALA A 96 -3.99 11.08 20.27
CA ALA A 96 -3.20 10.89 21.49
C ALA A 96 -2.73 9.44 21.65
#